data_AF-A0A182X3F7-F1
#
_entry.id   AF-A0A182X3F7-F1
#
_cell.length_a   1.000
_cell.length_b   1.000
_cell.length_c   1.000
_cell.angle_alpha   90.00
_cell.angle_beta   90.00
_cell.angle_gamma   90.00
#
_symmetry.space_group_name_H-M   'P 1'
#
loop_
_entity.id
_entity.type
_entity.pdbx_description
1 polymer ?
#
loop_
_entity_poly.entity_id
_entity_poly.type
_entity_poly.pdbx_seq_one_letter_code
_entity_poly.pdbx_strand_id
1 'polypeptide(L)'
;ELGAVLSYDVDGFLHLFPIVCAKRTHRFETSDWWCVHSSCAADPVLLSSCSSVRCKKSIPPLTPPATMSDKVRVCIVGSGNWGSAIAKIVGANAKRLATFEDRVTMYVYEEMIDGKKLTEIINTTHENVKYLPGHKLPENVVAVPDVVEAAKDADILIFVVPHQFIRGLGTQLLGKIKPTAVGLSLIKGFDVAEGGGMELISHLITKHLKIPCSVLMGANLAGEVAEEKFCETTIGCRDMKIAQTLRDLFLTPNFRVVVVDDVDAVEICGALKNIVACGAGFVDGMGLGDNTKAAVIRLGLMEMIKFVDVFYPGSKLSTFFESCGVADLITTCYGGRNRKVSEAFVKTGKTIVELENEMLNGQKLQGPITAEEVNFMLKSKGMEDKFPLFTAIHKICTGAVKPQGFLDCLRNHPEHM
;
A
#
# COMPACT_ATOMS: atom_id res chain seq x y z
N GLU A 1 7.87 12.20 33.96
CA GLU A 1 8.31 10.81 34.15
C GLU A 1 7.08 9.91 34.09
N LEU A 2 7.03 8.98 33.13
CA LEU A 2 5.97 7.98 33.03
C LEU A 2 6.42 6.74 33.80
N GLY A 3 5.91 6.55 35.01
CA GLY A 3 6.10 5.32 35.78
C GLY A 3 4.94 4.36 35.52
N ALA A 4 5.26 3.12 35.13
CA ALA A 4 4.32 2.01 35.17
C ALA A 4 4.51 1.25 36.49
N VAL A 5 3.42 0.95 37.21
CA VAL A 5 3.46 0.06 38.37
C VAL A 5 3.06 -1.33 37.90
N LEU A 6 3.98 -2.30 38.06
CA LEU A 6 3.71 -3.73 37.84
C LEU A 6 3.22 -4.33 39.16
N SER A 7 2.06 -4.97 39.14
CA SER A 7 1.56 -5.81 40.23
C SER A 7 1.27 -7.21 39.68
N TYR A 8 1.74 -8.22 40.41
CA TYR A 8 1.49 -9.62 40.15
C TYR A 8 0.32 -10.08 41.04
N ASP A 9 -0.59 -10.88 40.48
CA ASP A 9 -1.54 -11.67 41.24
C ASP A 9 -1.17 -13.16 41.17
N VAL A 10 -1.67 -13.95 42.12
CA VAL A 10 -1.17 -15.29 42.51
C VAL A 10 -1.23 -16.34 41.38
N ASP A 11 -1.87 -16.05 40.25
CA ASP A 11 -2.00 -16.95 39.09
C ASP A 11 -1.28 -16.47 37.80
N GLY A 12 -0.38 -15.48 37.88
CA GLY A 12 0.66 -15.27 36.84
C GLY A 12 0.22 -14.67 35.49
N PHE A 13 -0.91 -13.96 35.41
CA PHE A 13 -1.32 -13.23 34.20
C PHE A 13 -0.99 -11.73 34.28
N LEU A 14 -0.45 -11.18 33.18
CA LEU A 14 -0.06 -9.77 33.05
C LEU A 14 -1.24 -8.93 32.52
N HIS A 15 -1.72 -7.94 33.28
CA HIS A 15 -2.72 -6.98 32.82
C HIS A 15 -2.13 -5.57 32.73
N LEU A 16 -2.23 -4.93 31.55
CA LEU A 16 -1.93 -3.51 31.36
C LEU A 16 -3.22 -2.69 31.51
N PHE A 17 -3.25 -1.76 32.45
CA PHE A 17 -4.28 -0.72 32.55
C PHE A 17 -3.73 0.64 32.08
N PRO A 18 -4.39 1.34 31.15
CA PRO A 18 -4.06 2.73 30.86
C PRO A 18 -4.65 3.66 31.93
N ILE A 19 -3.82 4.47 32.57
CA ILE A 19 -4.26 5.59 33.41
C ILE A 19 -4.47 6.82 32.50
N VAL A 20 -5.72 7.27 32.36
CA VAL A 20 -6.03 8.58 31.76
C VAL A 20 -5.91 9.64 32.87
N CYS A 21 -4.84 10.44 32.83
CA CYS A 21 -4.61 11.50 33.79
C CYS A 21 -5.24 12.82 33.28
N ALA A 22 -6.45 13.13 33.72
CA ALA A 22 -7.06 14.44 33.52
C ALA A 22 -6.56 15.41 34.61
N LYS A 23 -5.87 16.48 34.21
CA LYS A 23 -5.48 17.58 35.12
C LYS A 23 -6.74 18.25 35.69
N ARG A 24 -6.96 18.10 37.00
CA ARG A 24 -7.71 19.08 37.79
C ARG A 24 -6.94 19.41 39.06
N THR A 25 -6.56 20.68 39.14
CA THR A 25 -5.95 21.33 40.30
C THR A 25 -6.95 21.39 41.46
N HIS A 26 -6.63 20.78 42.60
CA HIS A 26 -6.74 21.39 43.93
C HIS A 26 -6.16 20.45 45.01
N ARG A 27 -5.38 21.03 45.94
CA ARG A 27 -4.81 20.40 47.14
C ARG A 27 -5.92 19.90 48.08
N PHE A 28 -5.74 18.75 48.73
CA PHE A 28 -5.97 18.56 50.17
C PHE A 28 -5.27 17.29 50.68
N GLU A 29 -4.87 17.31 51.95
CA GLU A 29 -4.04 16.34 52.68
C GLU A 29 -4.82 15.11 53.19
N THR A 30 -4.09 13.98 53.26
CA THR A 30 -4.18 12.81 54.17
C THR A 30 -5.47 12.03 54.43
N SER A 31 -5.27 10.70 54.44
CA SER A 31 -5.97 9.58 55.13
C SER A 31 -7.27 8.98 54.55
N ASP A 32 -7.21 7.63 54.51
CA ASP A 32 -8.27 6.62 54.56
C ASP A 32 -8.84 6.00 53.26
N TRP A 33 -8.68 4.68 53.22
CA TRP A 33 -9.10 3.71 52.21
C TRP A 33 -10.58 3.36 52.35
N TRP A 34 -11.37 3.43 51.27
CA TRP A 34 -12.61 2.64 51.13
C TRP A 34 -12.87 2.24 49.66
N CYS A 35 -13.02 0.93 49.45
CA CYS A 35 -13.53 0.31 48.22
C CYS A 35 -15.02 0.61 48.05
N VAL A 36 -15.46 0.95 46.84
CA VAL A 36 -16.89 0.96 46.48
C VAL A 36 -17.09 0.21 45.15
N HIS A 37 -17.69 -0.98 45.25
CA HIS A 37 -18.43 -1.62 44.16
C HIS A 37 -19.83 -0.97 44.08
N SER A 38 -20.33 -0.71 42.87
CA SER A 38 -21.75 -0.38 42.69
C SER A 38 -22.35 -1.17 41.52
N SER A 39 -23.16 -2.15 41.91
CA SER A 39 -24.16 -2.85 41.13
C SER A 39 -25.44 -2.02 41.14
N CYS A 40 -26.10 -1.80 40.00
CA CYS A 40 -27.45 -1.23 39.96
C CYS A 40 -28.44 -2.26 39.44
N ALA A 41 -29.42 -2.59 40.28
CA ALA A 41 -30.58 -3.42 39.98
C ALA A 41 -31.86 -2.59 40.17
N ALA A 42 -32.81 -2.84 39.26
CA ALA A 42 -34.26 -2.77 39.35
C ALA A 42 -34.99 -1.42 39.59
N ASP A 43 -35.98 -1.17 38.71
CA ASP A 43 -37.28 -0.62 39.10
C ASP A 43 -38.38 -1.18 38.14
N PRO A 44 -39.44 -1.83 38.66
CA PRO A 44 -40.63 -2.21 37.90
C PRO A 44 -41.82 -1.31 38.26
N VAL A 45 -42.77 -1.14 37.32
CA VAL A 45 -44.24 -0.97 37.50
C VAL A 45 -44.80 -0.15 36.34
N LEU A 46 -45.61 -0.80 35.49
CA LEU A 46 -46.92 -0.33 35.00
C LEU A 46 -47.50 -1.35 34.00
N LEU A 47 -48.43 -2.17 34.49
CA LEU A 47 -49.35 -2.99 33.72
C LEU A 47 -50.76 -2.51 34.04
N SER A 48 -51.52 -2.05 33.04
CA SER A 48 -52.90 -2.54 32.82
C SER A 48 -53.54 -1.99 31.55
N SER A 49 -54.25 -2.90 30.88
CA SER A 49 -55.42 -2.72 30.01
C SER A 49 -55.33 -1.87 28.75
N CYS A 50 -55.28 -2.52 27.58
CA CYS A 50 -56.28 -2.28 26.55
C CYS A 50 -56.47 -3.48 25.61
N SER A 51 -57.71 -3.62 25.17
CA SER A 51 -58.38 -4.81 24.67
C SER A 51 -58.19 -5.04 23.17
N SER A 52 -58.08 -6.31 22.80
CA SER A 52 -58.58 -6.95 21.57
C SER A 52 -58.83 -6.09 20.31
N VAL A 53 -57.92 -6.18 19.33
CA VAL A 53 -58.28 -6.11 17.91
C VAL A 53 -57.61 -7.29 17.18
N ARG A 54 -58.42 -8.25 16.74
CA ARG A 54 -58.01 -9.34 15.85
C ARG A 54 -57.73 -8.77 14.47
N CYS A 55 -56.48 -8.84 14.01
CA CYS A 55 -56.15 -8.70 12.60
C CYS A 55 -55.64 -10.06 12.08
N LYS A 56 -56.50 -10.81 11.40
CA LYS A 56 -56.12 -12.02 10.67
C LYS A 56 -55.36 -11.59 9.40
N LYS A 57 -54.03 -11.72 9.40
CA LYS A 57 -53.24 -11.87 8.18
C LYS A 57 -52.40 -13.13 8.31
N SER A 58 -52.70 -14.10 7.46
CA SER A 58 -51.96 -15.34 7.28
C SER A 58 -50.51 -15.03 6.92
N ILE A 59 -49.57 -15.44 7.78
CA ILE A 59 -48.13 -15.41 7.52
C ILE A 59 -47.81 -16.65 6.68
N PRO A 60 -47.27 -16.52 5.46
CA PRO A 60 -46.80 -17.69 4.71
C PRO A 60 -45.58 -18.32 5.43
N PRO A 61 -45.37 -19.64 5.33
CA PRO A 61 -44.30 -20.31 6.05
C PRO A 61 -42.94 -19.71 5.66
N LEU A 62 -42.15 -19.34 6.67
CA LEU A 62 -40.77 -18.91 6.54
C LEU A 62 -39.99 -19.99 5.81
N THR A 63 -39.55 -19.69 4.58
CA THR A 63 -38.47 -20.42 3.92
C THR A 63 -37.24 -20.42 4.84
N PRO A 64 -36.57 -21.56 5.06
CA PRO A 64 -35.34 -21.57 5.83
C PRO A 64 -34.32 -20.62 5.17
N PRO A 65 -33.48 -19.93 5.96
CA PRO A 65 -32.46 -19.05 5.40
C PRO A 65 -31.55 -19.86 4.49
N ALA A 66 -31.31 -19.36 3.28
CA ALA A 66 -30.34 -19.93 2.36
C ALA A 66 -28.96 -19.91 3.04
N THR A 67 -28.52 -21.05 3.56
CA THR A 67 -27.16 -21.27 4.03
C THR A 67 -26.28 -21.57 2.83
N MET A 68 -25.70 -20.54 2.21
CA MET A 68 -24.36 -20.53 1.63
C MET A 68 -23.96 -19.05 1.49
N SER A 69 -23.01 -18.57 2.30
CA SER A 69 -22.36 -17.30 1.97
C SER A 69 -21.58 -17.50 0.68
N ASP A 70 -21.86 -16.74 -0.37
CA ASP A 70 -21.08 -16.80 -1.59
C ASP A 70 -19.60 -16.56 -1.26
N LYS A 71 -18.75 -17.52 -1.61
CA LYS A 71 -17.30 -17.42 -1.42
C LYS A 71 -16.75 -16.27 -2.27
N VAL A 72 -15.77 -15.55 -1.73
CA VAL A 72 -15.15 -14.39 -2.38
C VAL A 72 -14.26 -14.85 -3.54
N ARG A 73 -14.54 -14.40 -4.75
CA ARG A 73 -13.74 -14.68 -5.96
C ARG A 73 -12.67 -13.61 -6.17
N VAL A 74 -11.46 -14.03 -6.52
CA VAL A 74 -10.30 -13.15 -6.70
C VAL A 74 -9.77 -13.22 -8.12
N CYS A 75 -9.54 -12.05 -8.72
CA CYS A 75 -8.85 -11.90 -9.99
C CYS A 75 -7.61 -11.02 -9.82
N ILE A 76 -6.46 -11.53 -10.25
CA ILE A 76 -5.21 -10.79 -10.32
C ILE A 76 -5.07 -10.21 -11.73
N VAL A 77 -5.20 -8.89 -11.84
CA VAL A 77 -5.02 -8.15 -13.09
C VAL A 77 -3.53 -7.82 -13.23
N GLY A 78 -2.76 -8.75 -13.82
CA GLY A 78 -1.34 -8.59 -14.10
C GLY A 78 -0.50 -9.83 -13.77
N SER A 79 0.45 -10.15 -14.64
CA SER A 79 1.25 -11.39 -14.59
C SER A 79 2.76 -11.15 -14.66
N GLY A 80 3.22 -9.95 -14.30
CA GLY A 80 4.65 -9.66 -14.22
C GLY A 80 5.33 -10.38 -13.06
N ASN A 81 6.58 -10.00 -12.75
CA ASN A 81 7.34 -10.58 -11.64
C ASN A 81 6.58 -10.45 -10.31
N TRP A 82 6.14 -9.23 -9.97
CA TRP A 82 5.36 -8.99 -8.76
C TRP A 82 3.97 -9.64 -8.78
N GLY A 83 3.26 -9.59 -9.92
CA GLY A 83 1.96 -10.24 -10.04
C GLY A 83 2.00 -11.75 -9.83
N SER A 84 3.05 -12.41 -10.34
CA SER A 84 3.28 -13.85 -10.16
C SER A 84 3.66 -14.20 -8.72
N ALA A 85 4.51 -13.39 -8.07
CA ALA A 85 4.86 -13.60 -6.65
C ALA A 85 3.63 -13.46 -5.75
N ILE A 86 2.77 -12.48 -6.03
CA ILE A 86 1.49 -12.29 -5.33
C ILE A 86 0.51 -13.42 -5.62
N ALA A 87 0.47 -13.93 -6.86
CA ALA A 87 -0.37 -15.08 -7.20
C ALA A 87 -0.02 -16.32 -6.37
N LYS A 88 1.26 -16.51 -5.98
CA LYS A 88 1.63 -17.57 -5.04
C LYS A 88 0.93 -17.42 -3.69
N ILE A 89 1.00 -16.24 -3.09
CA ILE A 89 0.41 -15.94 -1.78
C ILE A 89 -1.12 -16.06 -1.85
N VAL A 90 -1.73 -15.35 -2.81
CA VAL A 90 -3.18 -15.27 -2.99
C VAL A 90 -3.75 -16.64 -3.31
N GLY A 91 -3.14 -17.39 -4.22
CA GLY A 91 -3.57 -18.75 -4.55
C GLY A 91 -3.49 -19.69 -3.35
N ALA A 92 -2.39 -19.67 -2.59
CA ALA A 92 -2.24 -20.52 -1.41
C ALA A 92 -3.27 -20.18 -0.31
N ASN A 93 -3.52 -18.89 -0.08
CA ASN A 93 -4.49 -18.45 0.92
C ASN A 93 -5.94 -18.70 0.48
N ALA A 94 -6.27 -18.50 -0.80
CA ALA A 94 -7.59 -18.79 -1.35
C ALA A 94 -7.94 -20.28 -1.22
N LYS A 95 -6.98 -21.17 -1.50
CA LYS A 95 -7.14 -22.61 -1.32
C LYS A 95 -7.32 -23.03 0.15
N ARG A 96 -6.63 -22.34 1.06
CA ARG A 96 -6.59 -22.68 2.49
C ARG A 96 -7.79 -22.14 3.28
N LEU A 97 -8.31 -20.96 2.91
CA LEU A 97 -9.31 -20.23 3.69
C LEU A 97 -10.71 -20.41 3.12
N ALA A 98 -11.66 -20.87 3.93
CA ALA A 98 -13.03 -21.14 3.51
C ALA A 98 -13.81 -19.91 2.97
N THR A 99 -13.36 -18.70 3.32
CA THR A 99 -13.94 -17.43 2.87
C THR A 99 -13.80 -17.21 1.36
N PHE A 100 -12.76 -17.77 0.74
CA PHE A 100 -12.44 -17.54 -0.66
C PHE A 100 -12.81 -18.73 -1.53
N GLU A 101 -13.12 -18.43 -2.79
CA GLU A 101 -13.21 -19.45 -3.83
C GLU A 101 -11.81 -20.01 -4.09
N ASP A 102 -11.68 -21.32 -4.28
CA ASP A 102 -10.37 -21.95 -4.52
C ASP A 102 -9.75 -21.39 -5.81
N ARG A 103 -10.55 -21.27 -6.86
CA ARG A 103 -10.09 -20.77 -8.16
C ARG A 103 -9.78 -19.27 -8.12
N VAL A 104 -8.50 -18.93 -8.36
CA VAL A 104 -8.01 -17.57 -8.54
C VAL A 104 -7.67 -17.35 -10.01
N THR A 105 -8.24 -16.33 -10.65
CA THR A 105 -7.86 -15.96 -12.02
C THR A 105 -6.67 -15.01 -12.02
N MET A 106 -5.79 -15.15 -13.01
CA MET A 106 -4.70 -14.23 -13.26
C MET A 106 -4.72 -13.81 -14.73
N TYR A 107 -4.94 -12.53 -15.00
CA TYR A 107 -4.84 -11.97 -16.34
C TYR A 107 -3.38 -11.97 -16.78
N VAL A 108 -3.10 -12.67 -17.88
CA VAL A 108 -1.78 -12.75 -18.51
C VAL A 108 -1.89 -12.16 -19.90
N TYR A 109 -1.18 -11.08 -20.17
CA TYR A 109 -1.08 -10.59 -21.54
C TYR A 109 -0.41 -11.66 -22.41
N GLU A 110 -1.07 -12.06 -23.50
CA GLU A 110 -0.65 -13.23 -24.26
C GLU A 110 0.66 -12.98 -25.00
N GLU A 111 1.61 -13.90 -24.80
CA GLU A 111 2.92 -13.88 -25.44
C GLU A 111 3.29 -15.28 -25.90
N MET A 112 4.09 -15.38 -26.96
CA MET A 112 4.58 -16.65 -27.47
C MET A 112 5.97 -16.94 -26.90
N ILE A 113 6.13 -18.04 -26.19
CA ILE A 113 7.42 -18.55 -25.68
C ILE A 113 7.66 -19.90 -26.36
N ASP A 114 8.72 -19.97 -27.17
CA ASP A 114 9.10 -21.18 -27.92
C ASP A 114 7.93 -21.81 -28.70
N GLY A 115 7.09 -20.97 -29.30
CA GLY A 115 5.94 -21.41 -30.11
C GLY A 115 4.69 -21.82 -29.31
N LYS A 116 4.70 -21.68 -27.97
CA LYS A 116 3.53 -21.93 -27.11
C LYS A 116 3.02 -20.63 -26.48
N LYS A 117 1.73 -20.58 -26.21
CA LYS A 117 1.12 -19.46 -25.47
C LYS A 117 1.59 -19.47 -24.02
N LEU A 118 1.96 -18.31 -23.50
CA LEU A 118 2.41 -18.17 -22.11
C LEU A 118 1.32 -18.63 -21.13
N THR A 119 0.04 -18.37 -21.43
CA THR A 119 -1.09 -18.86 -20.63
C THR A 119 -1.15 -20.38 -20.56
N GLU A 120 -0.93 -21.08 -21.68
CA GLU A 120 -0.89 -22.54 -21.73
C GLU A 120 0.30 -23.09 -20.93
N ILE A 121 1.47 -22.46 -21.03
CA ILE A 121 2.66 -22.85 -20.23
C ILE A 121 2.37 -22.69 -18.73
N ILE A 122 1.81 -21.56 -18.31
CA ILE A 122 1.50 -21.32 -16.89
C ILE A 122 0.46 -22.33 -16.40
N ASN A 123 -0.62 -22.57 -17.14
CA ASN A 123 -1.68 -23.48 -16.72
C ASN A 123 -1.25 -24.96 -16.70
N THR A 124 -0.21 -25.34 -17.44
CA THR A 124 0.27 -26.74 -17.50
C THR A 124 1.47 -27.00 -16.60
N THR A 125 2.38 -26.04 -16.48
CA THR A 125 3.62 -26.19 -15.70
C THR A 125 3.55 -25.52 -14.33
N HIS A 126 2.47 -24.74 -14.09
CA HIS A 126 2.27 -23.90 -12.91
C HIS A 126 3.47 -22.97 -12.65
N GLU A 127 4.04 -22.40 -13.71
CA GLU A 127 5.22 -21.55 -13.63
C GLU A 127 5.16 -20.44 -14.68
N ASN A 128 5.43 -19.21 -14.25
CA ASN A 128 5.63 -18.10 -15.17
C ASN A 128 7.09 -18.05 -15.60
N VAL A 129 7.43 -18.88 -16.58
CA VAL A 129 8.81 -19.08 -17.07
C VAL A 129 9.52 -17.80 -17.53
N LYS A 130 8.77 -16.76 -17.90
CA LYS A 130 9.32 -15.48 -18.34
C LYS A 130 9.55 -14.51 -17.18
N TYR A 131 8.56 -14.35 -16.30
CA TYR A 131 8.56 -13.27 -15.32
C TYR A 131 8.89 -13.69 -13.89
N LEU A 132 8.78 -14.98 -13.55
CA LEU A 132 9.15 -15.55 -12.26
C LEU A 132 9.69 -16.99 -12.42
N PRO A 133 10.81 -17.16 -13.15
CA PRO A 133 11.38 -18.48 -13.42
C PRO A 133 11.81 -19.19 -12.14
N GLY A 134 11.62 -20.51 -12.08
CA GLY A 134 12.02 -21.35 -10.95
C GLY A 134 11.04 -21.40 -9.78
N HIS A 135 9.93 -20.67 -9.83
CA HIS A 135 8.92 -20.66 -8.76
C HIS A 135 7.58 -21.22 -9.24
N LYS A 136 7.08 -22.24 -8.53
CA LYS A 136 5.75 -22.80 -8.79
C LYS A 136 4.64 -21.94 -8.22
N LEU A 137 3.64 -21.67 -9.06
CA LEU A 137 2.35 -21.11 -8.68
C LEU A 137 1.45 -22.25 -8.14
N PRO A 138 0.52 -21.95 -7.23
CA PRO A 138 -0.51 -22.91 -6.82
C PRO A 138 -1.37 -23.37 -8.02
N GLU A 139 -1.78 -24.64 -8.03
CA GLU A 139 -2.56 -25.24 -9.12
C GLU A 139 -3.92 -24.57 -9.35
N ASN A 140 -4.45 -23.92 -8.31
CA ASN A 140 -5.72 -23.20 -8.35
C ASN A 140 -5.60 -21.77 -8.93
N VAL A 141 -4.39 -21.32 -9.30
CA VAL A 141 -4.16 -20.09 -10.05
C VAL A 141 -4.26 -20.38 -11.55
N VAL A 142 -5.24 -19.77 -12.20
CA VAL A 142 -5.55 -19.99 -13.62
C VAL A 142 -5.18 -18.76 -14.44
N ALA A 143 -4.24 -18.92 -15.37
CA ALA A 143 -3.87 -17.90 -16.34
C ALA A 143 -4.96 -17.74 -17.40
N VAL A 144 -5.40 -16.51 -17.63
CA VAL A 144 -6.47 -16.16 -18.58
C VAL A 144 -5.97 -15.02 -19.49
N PRO A 145 -6.02 -15.17 -20.83
CA PRO A 145 -5.50 -14.16 -21.76
C PRO A 145 -6.44 -12.97 -22.00
N ASP A 146 -7.72 -13.13 -21.70
CA ASP A 146 -8.71 -12.05 -21.81
C ASP A 146 -9.01 -11.47 -20.42
N VAL A 147 -8.79 -10.15 -20.28
CA VAL A 147 -8.94 -9.47 -18.98
C VAL A 147 -10.39 -9.44 -18.51
N VAL A 148 -11.36 -9.35 -19.42
CA VAL A 148 -12.78 -9.31 -19.08
C VAL A 148 -13.22 -10.68 -18.56
N GLU A 149 -12.85 -11.75 -19.24
CA GLU A 149 -13.12 -13.12 -18.82
C GLU A 149 -12.45 -13.46 -17.49
N ALA A 150 -11.24 -12.93 -17.23
CA ALA A 150 -10.58 -13.09 -15.94
C ALA A 150 -11.32 -12.38 -14.80
N ALA A 151 -11.88 -11.19 -15.07
CA ALA A 151 -12.37 -10.25 -14.07
C ALA A 151 -13.89 -10.27 -13.85
N LYS A 152 -14.70 -10.71 -14.81
CA LYS A 152 -16.16 -10.51 -14.84
C LYS A 152 -16.90 -10.98 -13.57
N ASP A 153 -16.42 -12.07 -12.98
CA ASP A 153 -17.02 -12.73 -11.82
C ASP A 153 -16.30 -12.42 -10.49
N ALA A 154 -15.23 -11.62 -10.52
CA ALA A 154 -14.40 -11.37 -9.35
C ALA A 154 -15.05 -10.37 -8.38
N ASP A 155 -14.99 -10.67 -7.09
CA ASP A 155 -15.37 -9.77 -6.00
C ASP A 155 -14.20 -8.87 -5.59
N ILE A 156 -12.97 -9.37 -5.73
CA ILE A 156 -11.73 -8.62 -5.51
C ILE A 156 -10.89 -8.62 -6.79
N LEU A 157 -10.57 -7.43 -7.28
CA LEU A 157 -9.69 -7.17 -8.42
C LEU A 157 -8.35 -6.63 -7.92
N ILE A 158 -7.28 -7.43 -8.01
CA ILE A 158 -5.92 -7.05 -7.60
C ILE A 158 -5.19 -6.49 -8.81
N PHE A 159 -4.96 -5.17 -8.86
CA PHE A 159 -4.26 -4.51 -9.96
C PHE A 159 -2.75 -4.51 -9.71
N VAL A 160 -2.00 -5.21 -10.56
CA VAL A 160 -0.55 -5.41 -10.42
C VAL A 160 0.14 -5.38 -11.79
N VAL A 161 -0.16 -4.32 -12.55
CA VAL A 161 0.46 -4.01 -13.85
C VAL A 161 1.33 -2.76 -13.75
N PRO A 162 2.26 -2.54 -14.70
CA PRO A 162 2.84 -1.23 -14.90
C PRO A 162 1.76 -0.14 -15.05
N HIS A 163 1.94 1.01 -14.39
CA HIS A 163 0.90 2.04 -14.26
C HIS A 163 0.37 2.52 -15.62
N GLN A 164 1.21 2.56 -16.66
CA GLN A 164 0.82 3.02 -18.00
C GLN A 164 -0.31 2.21 -18.65
N PHE A 165 -0.55 0.97 -18.20
CA PHE A 165 -1.60 0.12 -18.77
C PHE A 165 -2.97 0.31 -18.12
N ILE A 166 -3.06 1.03 -17.00
CA ILE A 166 -4.28 1.05 -16.19
C ILE A 166 -5.45 1.74 -16.90
N ARG A 167 -5.21 2.81 -17.68
CA ARG A 167 -6.26 3.51 -18.45
C ARG A 167 -6.85 2.60 -19.54
N GLY A 168 -5.99 1.86 -20.24
CA GLY A 168 -6.41 0.91 -21.26
C GLY A 168 -7.23 -0.24 -20.67
N LEU A 169 -6.79 -0.80 -19.53
CA LEU A 169 -7.52 -1.84 -18.81
C LEU A 169 -8.86 -1.31 -18.26
N GLY A 170 -8.86 -0.08 -17.73
CA GLY A 170 -10.05 0.60 -17.25
C GLY A 170 -11.15 0.68 -18.31
N THR A 171 -10.76 1.01 -19.55
CA THR A 171 -11.68 1.08 -20.70
C THR A 171 -12.26 -0.30 -21.06
N GLN A 172 -11.43 -1.36 -21.00
CA GLN A 172 -11.87 -2.71 -21.35
C GLN A 172 -12.85 -3.29 -20.33
N LEU A 173 -12.62 -3.01 -19.04
CA LEU A 173 -13.36 -3.56 -17.89
C LEU A 173 -14.62 -2.76 -17.53
N LEU A 174 -14.74 -1.49 -17.94
CA LEU A 174 -15.89 -0.65 -17.63
C LEU A 174 -17.21 -1.30 -18.06
N GLY A 175 -18.12 -1.49 -17.10
CA GLY A 175 -19.43 -2.09 -17.31
C GLY A 175 -19.43 -3.62 -17.52
N LYS A 176 -18.27 -4.29 -17.34
CA LYS A 176 -18.11 -5.73 -17.55
C LYS A 176 -17.61 -6.50 -16.33
N ILE A 177 -17.51 -5.83 -15.19
CA ILE A 177 -17.18 -6.40 -13.88
C ILE A 177 -18.39 -6.32 -12.95
N LYS A 178 -18.40 -7.09 -11.86
CA LYS A 178 -19.42 -6.97 -10.82
C LYS A 178 -19.51 -5.52 -10.31
N PRO A 179 -20.71 -4.92 -10.24
CA PRO A 179 -20.88 -3.58 -9.64
C PRO A 179 -20.48 -3.51 -8.17
N THR A 180 -20.46 -4.66 -7.49
CA THR A 180 -20.06 -4.82 -6.08
C THR A 180 -18.59 -5.18 -5.90
N ALA A 181 -17.82 -5.31 -6.98
CA ALA A 181 -16.40 -5.62 -6.89
C ALA A 181 -15.64 -4.50 -6.17
N VAL A 182 -14.51 -4.86 -5.57
CA VAL A 182 -13.55 -3.90 -5.02
C VAL A 182 -12.19 -4.05 -5.70
N GLY A 183 -11.48 -2.93 -5.81
CA GLY A 183 -10.10 -2.90 -6.30
C GLY A 183 -9.09 -2.95 -5.16
N LEU A 184 -7.94 -3.58 -5.41
CA LEU A 184 -6.74 -3.46 -4.60
C LEU A 184 -5.55 -3.18 -5.53
N SER A 185 -5.00 -1.97 -5.47
CA SER A 185 -3.83 -1.58 -6.28
C SER A 185 -2.52 -1.93 -5.56
N LEU A 186 -1.66 -2.67 -6.24
CA LEU A 186 -0.27 -2.94 -5.85
C LEU A 186 0.72 -2.12 -6.69
N ILE A 187 0.20 -1.17 -7.48
CA ILE A 187 0.95 -0.40 -8.46
C ILE A 187 1.66 0.74 -7.73
N LYS A 188 2.98 0.62 -7.55
CA LYS A 188 3.81 1.69 -6.98
C LYS A 188 4.07 2.78 -8.02
N GLY A 189 3.77 4.02 -7.66
CA GLY A 189 3.90 5.19 -8.52
C GLY A 189 2.59 5.94 -8.61
N PHE A 190 2.47 6.77 -9.64
CA PHE A 190 1.32 7.63 -9.88
C PHE A 190 1.17 7.80 -11.41
N ASP A 191 0.05 8.35 -11.84
CA ASP A 191 -0.15 8.78 -13.22
C ASP A 191 -0.14 10.31 -13.31
N VAL A 192 0.14 10.87 -14.48
CA VAL A 192 0.18 12.34 -14.64
C VAL A 192 -1.24 12.84 -14.88
N ALA A 193 -1.68 13.79 -14.05
CA ALA A 193 -2.99 14.40 -14.16
C ALA A 193 -3.11 15.25 -15.44
N GLU A 194 -4.33 15.38 -15.96
CA GLU A 194 -4.62 16.30 -17.07
C GLU A 194 -4.36 17.75 -16.61
N GLY A 195 -3.32 18.39 -17.16
CA GLY A 195 -2.86 19.70 -16.74
C GLY A 195 -1.64 19.70 -15.81
N GLY A 196 -1.08 18.52 -15.48
CA GLY A 196 0.14 18.35 -14.70
C GLY A 196 -0.12 18.05 -13.21
N GLY A 197 0.87 17.41 -12.57
CA GLY A 197 0.81 16.94 -11.19
C GLY A 197 0.41 15.48 -11.08
N MET A 198 0.39 14.97 -9.86
CA MET A 198 0.17 13.55 -9.59
C MET A 198 -1.33 13.19 -9.52
N GLU A 199 -1.73 12.13 -10.23
CA GLU A 199 -3.00 11.41 -10.10
C GLU A 199 -2.73 10.02 -9.49
N LEU A 200 -3.30 9.74 -8.32
CA LEU A 200 -3.14 8.45 -7.66
C LEU A 200 -3.79 7.32 -8.47
N ILE A 201 -3.15 6.16 -8.52
CA ILE A 201 -3.62 5.01 -9.31
C ILE A 201 -4.92 4.46 -8.72
N SER A 202 -5.06 4.43 -7.40
CA SER A 202 -6.32 4.05 -6.73
C SER A 202 -7.49 4.97 -7.10
N HIS A 203 -7.25 6.29 -7.18
CA HIS A 203 -8.22 7.27 -7.63
C HIS A 203 -8.56 7.08 -9.11
N LEU A 204 -7.56 6.79 -9.94
CA LEU A 204 -7.74 6.52 -11.36
C LEU A 204 -8.60 5.27 -11.59
N ILE A 205 -8.33 4.18 -10.87
CA ILE A 205 -9.14 2.95 -10.86
C ILE A 205 -10.58 3.26 -10.44
N THR A 206 -10.75 3.97 -9.32
CA THR A 206 -12.08 4.34 -8.80
C THR A 206 -12.88 5.16 -9.82
N LYS A 207 -12.22 6.15 -10.43
CA LYS A 207 -12.81 7.04 -11.45
C LYS A 207 -13.24 6.28 -12.70
N HIS A 208 -12.42 5.37 -13.19
CA HIS A 208 -12.67 4.64 -14.45
C HIS A 208 -13.63 3.47 -14.27
N LEU A 209 -13.52 2.71 -13.19
CA LEU A 209 -14.27 1.47 -12.98
C LEU A 209 -15.48 1.62 -12.07
N LYS A 210 -15.62 2.75 -11.37
CA LYS A 210 -16.73 3.03 -10.44
C LYS A 210 -16.83 2.02 -9.28
N ILE A 211 -15.69 1.50 -8.84
CA ILE A 211 -15.54 0.61 -7.68
C ILE A 211 -14.60 1.25 -6.64
N PRO A 212 -14.77 0.98 -5.33
CA PRO A 212 -13.80 1.43 -4.34
C PRO A 212 -12.45 0.73 -4.56
N CYS A 213 -11.35 1.44 -4.32
CA CYS A 213 -10.01 0.88 -4.46
C CYS A 213 -9.19 1.09 -3.19
N SER A 214 -8.70 -0.01 -2.63
CA SER A 214 -7.66 -0.06 -1.59
C SER A 214 -6.27 -0.14 -2.22
N VAL A 215 -5.21 -0.04 -1.42
CA VAL A 215 -3.82 -0.12 -1.89
C VAL A 215 -2.99 -1.07 -1.02
N LEU A 216 -1.96 -1.68 -1.59
CA LEU A 216 -0.93 -2.45 -0.87
C LEU A 216 0.45 -1.94 -1.27
N MET A 217 1.16 -1.38 -0.30
CA MET A 217 2.50 -0.81 -0.46
C MET A 217 3.41 -1.28 0.69
N GLY A 218 4.71 -1.41 0.46
CA GLY A 218 5.63 -1.89 1.49
C GLY A 218 7.03 -2.21 0.95
N ALA A 219 7.96 -2.54 1.84
CA ALA A 219 9.32 -2.95 1.47
C ALA A 219 9.35 -4.40 0.96
N ASN A 220 8.89 -4.63 -0.28
CA ASN A 220 8.68 -5.97 -0.82
C ASN A 220 9.33 -6.15 -2.21
N LEU A 221 10.44 -6.90 -2.25
CA LEU A 221 11.07 -7.32 -3.49
C LEU A 221 10.46 -8.63 -3.97
N ALA A 222 10.02 -8.67 -5.23
CA ALA A 222 9.26 -9.80 -5.77
C ALA A 222 9.97 -11.16 -5.66
N GLY A 223 11.27 -11.21 -5.94
CA GLY A 223 12.07 -12.42 -5.80
C GLY A 223 12.12 -12.92 -4.36
N GLU A 224 12.35 -12.04 -3.39
CA GLU A 224 12.41 -12.42 -1.97
C GLU A 224 11.06 -12.92 -1.45
N VAL A 225 9.97 -12.30 -1.87
CA VAL A 225 8.61 -12.74 -1.54
C VAL A 225 8.31 -14.11 -2.18
N ALA A 226 8.74 -14.34 -3.42
CA ALA A 226 8.60 -15.64 -4.09
C ALA A 226 9.46 -16.74 -3.47
N GLU A 227 10.61 -16.37 -2.87
CA GLU A 227 11.48 -17.22 -2.05
C GLU A 227 10.99 -17.40 -0.60
N GLU A 228 9.84 -16.83 -0.25
CA GLU A 228 9.24 -16.90 1.08
C GLU A 228 10.14 -16.31 2.18
N LYS A 229 10.99 -15.34 1.84
CA LYS A 229 11.75 -14.57 2.83
C LYS A 229 10.81 -13.64 3.59
N PHE A 230 11.12 -13.45 4.87
CA PHE A 230 10.33 -12.59 5.75
C PHE A 230 10.32 -11.14 5.24
N CYS A 231 9.14 -10.57 5.11
CA CYS A 231 8.92 -9.15 4.88
C CYS A 231 7.54 -8.71 5.38
N GLU A 232 7.31 -7.39 5.33
CA GLU A 232 6.09 -6.76 5.81
C GLU A 232 5.52 -5.83 4.74
N THR A 233 4.20 -5.66 4.75
CA THR A 233 3.50 -4.72 3.88
C THR A 233 2.37 -4.01 4.61
N THR A 234 1.97 -2.87 4.07
CA THR A 234 0.84 -2.07 4.56
C THR A 234 -0.28 -2.11 3.52
N ILE A 235 -1.50 -2.39 3.95
CA ILE A 235 -2.71 -2.19 3.17
C ILE A 235 -3.38 -0.91 3.64
N GLY A 236 -3.61 0.03 2.72
CA GLY A 236 -4.50 1.17 2.95
C GLY A 236 -5.92 0.79 2.53
N CYS A 237 -6.89 0.85 3.45
CA CYS A 237 -8.28 0.49 3.19
C CYS A 237 -9.25 1.31 4.07
N ARG A 238 -10.08 2.15 3.46
CA ARG A 238 -11.08 2.97 4.20
C ARG A 238 -12.24 2.14 4.75
N ASP A 239 -12.67 1.11 4.01
CA ASP A 239 -13.77 0.24 4.46
C ASP A 239 -13.21 -0.89 5.33
N MET A 240 -13.39 -0.75 6.65
CA MET A 240 -12.90 -1.75 7.60
C MET A 240 -13.66 -3.09 7.53
N LYS A 241 -14.82 -3.15 6.85
CA LYS A 241 -15.52 -4.42 6.63
C LYS A 241 -14.75 -5.34 5.69
N ILE A 242 -14.08 -4.77 4.67
CA ILE A 242 -13.27 -5.55 3.72
C ILE A 242 -11.79 -5.59 4.07
N ALA A 243 -11.32 -4.67 4.93
CA ALA A 243 -9.95 -4.64 5.44
C ALA A 243 -9.46 -6.01 5.95
N GLN A 244 -10.27 -6.70 6.74
CA GLN A 244 -9.92 -8.01 7.29
C GLN A 244 -9.82 -9.07 6.19
N THR A 245 -10.74 -9.07 5.23
CA THR A 245 -10.71 -9.96 4.07
C THR A 245 -9.45 -9.73 3.22
N LEU A 246 -9.11 -8.47 2.94
CA LEU A 246 -7.89 -8.13 2.21
C LEU A 246 -6.64 -8.55 2.99
N ARG A 247 -6.60 -8.32 4.31
CA ARG A 247 -5.49 -8.76 5.16
C ARG A 247 -5.29 -10.27 5.07
N ASP A 248 -6.34 -11.04 5.29
CA ASP A 248 -6.25 -12.50 5.38
C ASP A 248 -5.92 -13.15 4.03
N LEU A 249 -6.27 -12.49 2.92
CA LEU A 249 -5.90 -12.91 1.57
C LEU A 249 -4.37 -12.87 1.34
N PHE A 250 -3.66 -11.92 1.96
CA PHE A 250 -2.22 -11.72 1.76
C PHE A 250 -1.36 -12.24 2.92
N LEU A 251 -1.90 -12.33 4.13
CA LEU A 251 -1.12 -12.69 5.31
C LEU A 251 -0.56 -14.11 5.21
N THR A 252 0.76 -14.23 5.40
CA THR A 252 1.46 -15.51 5.60
C THR A 252 2.43 -15.40 6.78
N PRO A 253 3.09 -16.49 7.22
CA PRO A 253 4.16 -16.40 8.22
C PRO A 253 5.30 -15.44 7.81
N ASN A 254 5.63 -15.39 6.51
CA ASN A 254 6.74 -14.61 5.96
C ASN A 254 6.30 -13.33 5.21
N PHE A 255 4.99 -13.10 5.08
CA PHE A 255 4.43 -11.88 4.49
C PHE A 255 3.43 -11.28 5.48
N ARG A 256 3.93 -10.42 6.36
CA ARG A 256 3.13 -9.78 7.41
C ARG A 256 2.37 -8.59 6.84
N VAL A 257 1.12 -8.43 7.25
CA VAL A 257 0.23 -7.40 6.74
C VAL A 257 -0.32 -6.55 7.87
N VAL A 258 -0.06 -5.25 7.82
CA VAL A 258 -0.72 -4.23 8.64
C VAL A 258 -1.76 -3.52 7.78
N VAL A 259 -2.94 -3.25 8.35
CA VAL A 259 -3.99 -2.48 7.66
C VAL A 259 -4.17 -1.13 8.35
N VAL A 260 -4.20 -0.08 7.55
CA VAL A 260 -4.49 1.29 7.98
C VAL A 260 -5.63 1.86 7.15
N ASP A 261 -6.33 2.87 7.67
CA ASP A 261 -7.43 3.55 6.99
C ASP A 261 -6.97 4.71 6.06
N ASP A 262 -5.67 4.96 6.01
CA ASP A 262 -5.02 6.07 5.30
C ASP A 262 -4.53 5.68 3.89
N VAL A 263 -5.48 5.42 2.99
CA VAL A 263 -5.21 4.93 1.61
C VAL A 263 -4.22 5.83 0.86
N ASP A 264 -4.48 7.14 0.88
CA ASP A 264 -3.76 8.10 0.06
C ASP A 264 -2.31 8.20 0.54
N ALA A 265 -2.06 8.30 1.85
CA ALA A 265 -0.69 8.38 2.38
C ALA A 265 0.09 7.08 2.11
N VAL A 266 -0.54 5.91 2.23
CA VAL A 266 0.09 4.61 1.90
C VAL A 266 0.55 4.60 0.44
N GLU A 267 -0.30 5.03 -0.49
CA GLU A 267 0.02 5.07 -1.93
C GLU A 267 1.11 6.10 -2.27
N ILE A 268 0.98 7.33 -1.73
CA ILE A 268 1.92 8.43 -2.00
C ILE A 268 3.31 8.11 -1.48
N CYS A 269 3.45 7.44 -0.33
CA CYS A 269 4.75 7.01 0.17
C CYS A 269 5.49 6.13 -0.86
N GLY A 270 4.76 5.25 -1.55
CA GLY A 270 5.30 4.39 -2.61
C GLY A 270 5.84 5.15 -3.83
N ALA A 271 5.31 6.34 -4.10
CA ALA A 271 5.80 7.24 -5.16
C ALA A 271 6.97 8.10 -4.69
N LEU A 272 6.79 8.89 -3.62
CA LEU A 272 7.74 9.90 -3.17
C LEU A 272 9.09 9.33 -2.74
N LYS A 273 9.13 8.10 -2.21
CA LYS A 273 10.38 7.42 -1.83
C LYS A 273 11.39 7.35 -2.99
N ASN A 274 10.91 7.30 -4.23
CA ASN A 274 11.76 7.17 -5.40
C ASN A 274 12.54 8.46 -5.67
N ILE A 275 12.00 9.62 -5.30
CA ILE A 275 12.70 10.91 -5.32
C ILE A 275 13.87 10.84 -4.33
N VAL A 276 13.58 10.50 -3.07
CA VAL A 276 14.61 10.43 -2.01
C VAL A 276 15.71 9.42 -2.37
N ALA A 277 15.35 8.30 -2.99
CA ALA A 277 16.31 7.31 -3.47
C ALA A 277 17.24 7.85 -4.57
N CYS A 278 16.79 8.78 -5.42
CA CYS A 278 17.68 9.50 -6.33
C CYS A 278 18.69 10.34 -5.56
N GLY A 279 18.25 11.11 -4.56
CA GLY A 279 19.12 11.86 -3.67
C GLY A 279 20.16 10.99 -2.96
N ALA A 280 19.75 9.82 -2.45
CA ALA A 280 20.64 8.84 -1.85
C ALA A 280 21.68 8.31 -2.87
N GLY A 281 21.27 8.09 -4.12
CA GLY A 281 22.19 7.72 -5.19
C GLY A 281 23.18 8.83 -5.54
N PHE A 282 22.78 10.11 -5.49
CA PHE A 282 23.71 11.22 -5.69
C PHE A 282 24.80 11.26 -4.61
N VAL A 283 24.43 11.01 -3.35
CA VAL A 283 25.39 10.88 -2.23
C VAL A 283 26.38 9.75 -2.47
N ASP A 284 25.89 8.57 -2.87
CA ASP A 284 26.74 7.41 -3.20
C ASP A 284 27.68 7.72 -4.37
N GLY A 285 27.17 8.43 -5.39
CA GLY A 285 27.93 8.83 -6.56
C GLY A 285 29.05 9.81 -6.24
N MET A 286 28.84 10.71 -5.29
CA MET A 286 29.83 11.69 -4.81
C MET A 286 30.76 11.14 -3.71
N GLY A 287 30.47 9.95 -3.15
CA GLY A 287 31.29 9.36 -2.09
C GLY A 287 31.22 10.09 -0.74
N LEU A 288 30.07 10.68 -0.39
CA LEU A 288 29.91 11.53 0.80
C LEU A 288 29.65 10.78 2.12
N GLY A 289 29.61 9.44 2.07
CA GLY A 289 29.48 8.56 3.23
C GLY A 289 28.08 8.42 3.82
N ASP A 290 27.94 7.46 4.74
CA ASP A 290 26.65 7.00 5.27
C ASP A 290 25.93 8.05 6.14
N ASN A 291 26.65 8.90 6.87
CA ASN A 291 26.04 9.95 7.67
C ASN A 291 25.28 10.97 6.79
N THR A 292 25.88 11.36 5.66
CA THR A 292 25.23 12.23 4.68
C THR A 292 24.02 11.54 4.07
N LYS A 293 24.15 10.25 3.75
CA LYS A 293 23.04 9.45 3.21
C LYS A 293 21.88 9.34 4.20
N ALA A 294 22.16 9.10 5.48
CA ALA A 294 21.17 9.06 6.54
C ALA A 294 20.45 10.41 6.69
N ALA A 295 21.18 11.53 6.61
CA ALA A 295 20.58 12.86 6.61
C ALA A 295 19.62 13.07 5.43
N VAL A 296 19.99 12.64 4.22
CA VAL A 296 19.11 12.68 3.03
C VAL A 296 17.85 11.84 3.23
N ILE A 297 17.98 10.63 3.77
CA ILE A 297 16.84 9.74 4.04
C ILE A 297 15.90 10.39 5.07
N ARG A 298 16.45 10.92 6.17
CA ARG A 298 15.66 11.57 7.23
C ARG A 298 14.92 12.81 6.70
N LEU A 299 15.63 13.71 6.02
CA LEU A 299 15.06 14.92 5.45
C LEU A 299 14.03 14.61 4.37
N GLY A 300 14.31 13.60 3.53
CA GLY A 300 13.37 13.11 2.54
C GLY A 300 12.10 12.56 3.17
N LEU A 301 12.18 11.82 4.27
CA LEU A 301 10.99 11.38 5.01
C LEU A 301 10.19 12.57 5.56
N MET A 302 10.84 13.61 6.06
CA MET A 302 10.14 14.81 6.54
C MET A 302 9.42 15.55 5.39
N GLU A 303 10.08 15.68 4.23
CA GLU A 303 9.44 16.23 3.04
C GLU A 303 8.29 15.35 2.53
N MET A 304 8.39 14.02 2.62
CA MET A 304 7.27 13.12 2.31
C MET A 304 6.06 13.40 3.21
N ILE A 305 6.28 13.47 4.53
CA ILE A 305 5.22 13.77 5.52
C ILE A 305 4.56 15.11 5.20
N LYS A 306 5.37 16.15 5.04
CA LYS A 306 4.91 17.51 4.76
C LYS A 306 4.18 17.61 3.43
N PHE A 307 4.61 16.87 2.41
CA PHE A 307 3.97 16.87 1.10
C PHE A 307 2.56 16.28 1.21
N VAL A 308 2.43 15.12 1.86
CA VAL A 308 1.12 14.49 2.07
C VAL A 308 0.22 15.40 2.90
N ASP A 309 0.69 15.99 4.00
CA ASP A 309 -0.11 16.91 4.82
C ASP A 309 -0.66 18.11 4.01
N VAL A 310 0.14 18.65 3.09
CA VAL A 310 -0.21 19.84 2.29
C VAL A 310 -1.12 19.53 1.10
N PHE A 311 -0.93 18.39 0.44
CA PHE A 311 -1.62 18.05 -0.82
C PHE A 311 -2.73 17.02 -0.63
N TYR A 312 -2.69 16.25 0.45
CA TYR A 312 -3.61 15.17 0.79
C TYR A 312 -3.95 15.21 2.30
N PRO A 313 -4.58 16.31 2.76
CA PRO A 313 -4.79 16.55 4.19
C PRO A 313 -5.68 15.47 4.81
N GLY A 314 -5.42 15.15 6.08
CA GLY A 314 -6.12 14.09 6.82
C GLY A 314 -5.31 12.82 7.02
N SER A 315 -4.10 12.75 6.47
CA SER A 315 -3.17 11.64 6.71
C SER A 315 -2.71 11.57 8.16
N LYS A 316 -2.40 10.36 8.65
CA LYS A 316 -1.88 10.12 9.99
C LYS A 316 -0.37 10.01 9.96
N LEU A 317 0.31 10.71 10.87
CA LEU A 317 1.77 10.61 11.02
C LEU A 317 2.24 9.16 11.27
N SER A 318 1.42 8.35 11.96
CA SER A 318 1.70 6.93 12.19
C SER A 318 1.90 6.13 10.89
N THR A 319 1.19 6.48 9.81
CA THR A 319 1.29 5.79 8.51
C THR A 319 2.72 5.80 7.94
N PHE A 320 3.49 6.85 8.21
CA PHE A 320 4.87 6.96 7.73
C PHE A 320 5.86 6.04 8.46
N PHE A 321 5.48 5.54 9.64
CA PHE A 321 6.25 4.55 10.40
C PHE A 321 5.89 3.10 10.01
N GLU A 322 4.87 2.90 9.19
CA GLU A 322 4.52 1.60 8.63
C GLU A 322 5.46 1.17 7.49
N SER A 323 5.34 -0.08 7.03
CA SER A 323 6.17 -0.63 5.95
C SER A 323 6.12 0.19 4.67
N CYS A 324 4.96 0.78 4.31
CA CYS A 324 4.83 1.64 3.13
C CYS A 324 5.66 2.93 3.20
N GLY A 325 5.96 3.43 4.40
CA GLY A 325 6.70 4.65 4.63
C GLY A 325 8.19 4.38 4.81
N VAL A 326 8.65 4.40 6.07
CA VAL A 326 10.07 4.34 6.43
C VAL A 326 10.78 3.08 5.92
N ALA A 327 10.15 1.90 5.97
CA ALA A 327 10.80 0.66 5.54
C ALA A 327 11.02 0.64 4.02
N ASP A 328 9.99 0.96 3.22
CA ASP A 328 10.12 0.97 1.76
C ASP A 328 11.08 2.08 1.30
N LEU A 329 11.09 3.22 2.00
CA LEU A 329 12.08 4.28 1.78
C LEU A 329 13.52 3.79 1.99
N ILE A 330 13.81 3.17 3.14
CA ILE A 330 15.15 2.65 3.47
C ILE A 330 15.60 1.64 2.41
N THR A 331 14.82 0.59 2.16
CA THR A 331 15.15 -0.45 1.18
C THR A 331 15.41 0.15 -0.21
N THR A 332 14.64 1.16 -0.62
CA THR A 332 14.82 1.79 -1.93
C THR A 332 16.11 2.63 -1.99
N CYS A 333 16.46 3.34 -0.92
CA CYS A 333 17.67 4.16 -0.82
C CYS A 333 18.97 3.35 -0.75
N TYR A 334 18.93 2.06 -0.38
CA TYR A 334 20.10 1.18 -0.40
C TYR A 334 20.14 0.25 -1.62
N GLY A 335 19.00 -0.33 -2.02
CA GLY A 335 18.95 -1.39 -3.04
C GLY A 335 18.29 -1.00 -4.38
N GLY A 336 17.54 0.10 -4.42
CA GLY A 336 16.62 0.41 -5.53
C GLY A 336 17.28 0.85 -6.83
N ARG A 337 16.55 0.67 -7.95
CA ARG A 337 16.94 1.12 -9.30
C ARG A 337 17.18 2.63 -9.35
N ASN A 338 16.32 3.42 -8.70
CA ASN A 338 16.47 4.89 -8.59
C ASN A 338 17.82 5.28 -8.00
N ARG A 339 18.24 4.60 -6.92
CA ARG A 339 19.56 4.82 -6.31
C ARG A 339 20.71 4.38 -7.24
N LYS A 340 20.63 3.20 -7.85
CA LYS A 340 21.66 2.67 -8.79
C LYS A 340 21.93 3.61 -9.96
N VAL A 341 20.87 4.03 -10.63
CA VAL A 341 21.00 4.90 -11.81
C VAL A 341 21.47 6.30 -11.40
N SER A 342 20.98 6.83 -10.29
CA SER A 342 21.38 8.16 -9.80
C SER A 342 22.85 8.19 -9.33
N GLU A 343 23.36 7.08 -8.78
CA GLU A 343 24.79 6.92 -8.49
C GLU A 343 25.62 6.93 -9.79
N ALA A 344 25.21 6.14 -10.79
CA ALA A 344 25.89 6.08 -12.08
C ALA A 344 25.85 7.44 -12.81
N PHE A 345 24.74 8.16 -12.72
CA PHE A 345 24.57 9.52 -13.26
C PHE A 345 25.65 10.46 -12.75
N VAL A 346 25.88 10.49 -11.44
CA VAL A 346 26.92 11.34 -10.84
C VAL A 346 28.33 10.86 -11.19
N LYS A 347 28.58 9.54 -11.21
CA LYS A 347 29.92 9.00 -11.48
C LYS A 347 30.36 9.14 -12.94
N THR A 348 29.42 9.07 -13.87
CA THR A 348 29.72 9.01 -15.31
C THR A 348 29.44 10.32 -16.03
N GLY A 349 28.56 11.17 -15.50
CA GLY A 349 28.09 12.37 -16.19
C GLY A 349 27.16 12.10 -17.38
N LYS A 350 26.82 10.84 -17.65
CA LYS A 350 25.82 10.47 -18.66
C LYS A 350 24.43 10.97 -18.26
N THR A 351 23.56 11.14 -19.23
CA THR A 351 22.16 11.49 -18.99
C THR A 351 21.40 10.33 -18.34
N ILE A 352 20.31 10.65 -17.63
CA ILE A 352 19.42 9.62 -17.07
C ILE A 352 18.88 8.70 -18.16
N VAL A 353 18.52 9.23 -19.33
CA VAL A 353 17.97 8.46 -20.45
C VAL A 353 18.97 7.42 -20.98
N GLU A 354 20.25 7.79 -21.10
CA GLU A 354 21.30 6.84 -21.51
C GLU A 354 21.44 5.71 -20.49
N LEU A 355 21.49 6.05 -19.20
CA LEU A 355 21.63 5.07 -18.13
C LEU A 355 20.40 4.19 -17.96
N GLU A 356 19.19 4.70 -18.20
CA GLU A 356 17.98 3.88 -18.27
C GLU A 356 18.11 2.77 -19.32
N ASN A 357 18.53 3.13 -20.53
CA ASN A 357 18.69 2.19 -21.64
C ASN A 357 19.79 1.16 -21.37
N GLU A 358 20.89 1.58 -20.74
CA GLU A 358 22.03 0.71 -20.42
C GLU A 358 21.77 -0.22 -19.23
N MET A 359 21.05 0.23 -18.20
CA MET A 359 21.01 -0.45 -16.90
C MET A 359 19.68 -1.13 -16.60
N LEU A 360 18.58 -0.74 -17.26
CA LEU A 360 17.23 -1.13 -16.83
C LEU A 360 16.52 -2.11 -17.77
N ASN A 361 17.14 -2.54 -18.86
CA ASN A 361 16.63 -3.56 -19.79
C ASN A 361 15.16 -3.29 -20.20
N GLY A 362 14.87 -2.05 -20.59
CA GLY A 362 13.52 -1.61 -21.01
C GLY A 362 12.59 -1.15 -19.89
N GLN A 363 12.99 -1.24 -18.62
CA GLN A 363 12.23 -0.65 -17.51
C GLN A 363 12.51 0.85 -17.39
N LYS A 364 11.51 1.63 -16.97
CA LYS A 364 11.63 3.09 -16.76
C LYS A 364 12.02 3.44 -15.33
N LEU A 365 12.79 4.50 -15.16
CA LEU A 365 13.14 5.07 -13.87
C LEU A 365 12.04 6.04 -13.43
N GLN A 366 11.51 5.84 -12.23
CA GLN A 366 10.35 6.59 -11.76
C GLN A 366 10.72 7.82 -10.95
N GLY A 367 11.87 7.82 -10.26
CA GLY A 367 12.28 8.90 -9.37
C GLY A 367 12.33 10.27 -10.05
N PRO A 368 13.02 10.44 -11.20
CA PRO A 368 13.07 11.73 -11.91
C PRO A 368 11.69 12.25 -12.35
N ILE A 369 10.85 11.36 -12.89
CA ILE A 369 9.48 11.68 -13.31
C ILE A 369 8.64 12.10 -12.10
N THR A 370 8.78 11.39 -10.97
CA THR A 370 8.10 11.75 -9.71
C THR A 370 8.57 13.12 -9.21
N ALA A 371 9.87 13.40 -9.29
CA ALA A 371 10.44 14.67 -8.86
C ALA A 371 9.93 15.85 -9.71
N GLU A 372 9.77 15.64 -11.02
CA GLU A 372 9.18 16.62 -11.93
C GLU A 372 7.73 16.95 -11.57
N GLU A 373 6.89 15.93 -11.41
CA GLU A 373 5.46 16.13 -11.12
C GLU A 373 5.21 16.68 -9.72
N VAL A 374 6.02 16.26 -8.74
CA VAL A 374 6.03 16.87 -7.40
C VAL A 374 6.48 18.32 -7.47
N ASN A 375 7.56 18.64 -8.19
CA ASN A 375 8.01 20.03 -8.33
C ASN A 375 6.98 20.90 -9.06
N PHE A 376 6.27 20.37 -10.06
CA PHE A 376 5.13 21.04 -10.69
C PHE A 376 4.05 21.42 -9.66
N MET A 377 3.65 20.48 -8.81
CA MET A 377 2.68 20.73 -7.74
C MET A 377 3.20 21.76 -6.72
N LEU A 378 4.46 21.67 -6.33
CA LEU A 378 5.10 22.62 -5.41
C LEU A 378 5.14 24.04 -5.98
N LYS A 379 5.54 24.17 -7.25
CA LYS A 379 5.60 25.44 -7.96
C LYS A 379 4.22 26.09 -8.08
N SER A 380 3.18 25.30 -8.34
CA SER A 380 1.79 25.79 -8.40
C SER A 380 1.31 26.43 -7.09
N LYS A 381 1.87 26.01 -5.95
CA LYS A 381 1.58 26.59 -4.61
C LYS A 381 2.66 27.56 -4.11
N GLY A 382 3.72 27.84 -4.88
CA GLY A 382 4.85 28.65 -4.43
C GLY A 382 5.59 28.04 -3.23
N MET A 383 5.72 26.72 -3.18
CA MET A 383 6.26 25.99 -2.02
C MET A 383 7.63 25.36 -2.26
N GLU A 384 8.30 25.62 -3.38
CA GLU A 384 9.60 25.01 -3.69
C GLU A 384 10.63 25.19 -2.57
N ASP A 385 10.70 26.37 -1.96
CA ASP A 385 11.62 26.68 -0.85
C ASP A 385 11.30 25.91 0.44
N LYS A 386 10.08 25.38 0.57
CA LYS A 386 9.65 24.56 1.71
C LYS A 386 9.99 23.08 1.53
N PHE A 387 10.42 22.68 0.33
CA PHE A 387 10.80 21.33 -0.07
C PHE A 387 12.12 21.36 -0.85
N PRO A 388 13.21 21.85 -0.22
CA PRO A 388 14.48 22.05 -0.91
C PRO A 388 15.10 20.74 -1.42
N LEU A 389 14.88 19.60 -0.77
CA LEU A 389 15.42 18.32 -1.20
C LEU A 389 14.75 17.84 -2.48
N PHE A 390 13.41 17.75 -2.52
CA PHE A 390 12.67 17.36 -3.72
C PHE A 390 12.96 18.30 -4.90
N THR A 391 12.98 19.61 -4.62
CA THR A 391 13.29 20.64 -5.63
C THR A 391 14.71 20.50 -6.15
N ALA A 392 15.71 20.27 -5.29
CA ALA A 392 17.09 20.07 -5.72
C ALA A 392 17.25 18.81 -6.57
N ILE A 393 16.60 17.71 -6.19
CA ILE A 393 16.65 16.45 -6.94
C ILE A 393 16.08 16.64 -8.34
N HIS A 394 14.92 17.30 -8.47
CA HIS A 394 14.36 17.64 -9.78
C HIS A 394 15.32 18.50 -10.62
N LYS A 395 15.88 19.57 -10.04
CA LYS A 395 16.83 20.46 -10.73
C LYS A 395 18.11 19.76 -11.16
N ILE A 396 18.57 18.77 -10.40
CA ILE A 396 19.74 17.96 -10.76
C ILE A 396 19.40 16.98 -11.88
N CYS A 397 18.27 16.27 -11.79
CA CYS A 397 17.83 15.33 -12.82
C CYS A 397 17.59 16.00 -14.18
N THR A 398 17.16 17.27 -14.19
CA THR A 398 16.94 18.06 -15.41
C THR A 398 18.20 18.79 -15.91
N GLY A 399 19.32 18.71 -15.16
CA GLY A 399 20.58 19.38 -15.51
C GLY A 399 20.62 20.88 -15.22
N ALA A 400 19.59 21.45 -14.59
CA ALA A 400 19.56 22.86 -14.18
C ALA A 400 20.57 23.16 -13.05
N VAL A 401 20.89 22.16 -12.21
CA VAL A 401 21.88 22.26 -11.13
C VAL A 401 22.84 21.07 -11.21
N LYS A 402 24.14 21.30 -10.96
CA LYS A 402 25.13 20.21 -10.89
C LYS A 402 24.98 19.40 -9.59
N PRO A 403 25.30 18.09 -9.58
CA PRO A 403 25.20 17.27 -8.37
C PRO A 403 25.93 17.83 -7.14
N GLN A 404 27.05 18.54 -7.33
CA GLN A 404 27.81 19.15 -6.23
C GLN A 404 27.00 20.20 -5.44
N GLY A 405 26.00 20.84 -6.06
CA GLY A 405 25.10 21.79 -5.40
C GLY A 405 24.08 21.11 -4.47
N PHE A 406 23.99 19.78 -4.48
CA PHE A 406 23.03 19.04 -3.65
C PHE A 406 23.25 19.25 -2.15
N LEU A 407 24.51 19.39 -1.70
CA LEU A 407 24.80 19.60 -0.27
C LEU A 407 24.21 20.91 0.28
N ASP A 408 24.07 21.94 -0.56
CA ASP A 408 23.56 23.23 -0.12
C ASP A 408 22.07 23.19 0.23
N CYS A 409 21.30 22.29 -0.38
CA CYS A 409 19.90 22.08 -0.01
C CYS A 409 19.77 21.41 1.37
N LEU A 410 20.73 20.56 1.75
CA LEU A 410 20.74 19.89 3.07
C LEU A 410 21.14 20.86 4.18
N ARG A 411 22.12 21.74 3.92
CA ARG A 411 22.63 22.73 4.89
C ARG A 411 21.57 23.74 5.28
N ASN A 412 20.75 24.17 4.31
CA ASN A 412 19.75 25.22 4.48
C ASN A 412 18.32 24.67 4.64
N HIS A 413 18.18 23.39 5.02
CA HIS A 413 16.87 22.77 5.10
C HIS A 413 16.01 23.38 6.23
N PRO A 414 14.71 23.66 6.00
CA PRO A 414 13.80 24.21 7.02
C PRO A 414 13.61 23.38 8.29
N GLU A 415 14.15 22.16 8.35
CA GLU A 415 14.02 21.27 9.53
C GLU A 415 15.14 21.52 10.55
N HIS A 416 16.11 22.38 10.22
CA HIS A 416 17.19 22.79 11.11
C HIS A 416 17.01 24.20 11.66
N MET A 417 16.00 24.94 11.18
CA MET A 417 15.61 26.28 11.63
C MET A 417 14.41 26.17 12.56
#